data_AF-A0A2H0U453-F1
#
_entry.id   AF-A0A2H0U453-F1
#
_cell.length_a   1.000
_cell.length_b   1.000
_cell.length_c   1.000
_cell.angle_alpha   90.00
_cell.angle_beta   90.00
_cell.angle_gamma   90.00
#
_symmetry.space_group_name_H-M   'P 1'
#
loop_
_entity.id
_entity.type
_entity.pdbx_description
1 polymer ?
#
loop_
_entity_poly.entity_id
_entity_poly.type
_entity_poly.pdbx_seq_one_letter_code
_entity_poly.pdbx_strand_id
1 'polypeptide(L)'
;MQKEFDHFFNILKNGNQQEIKTAKKRIDKIWHSDSESFKKHATIALDQLRKFDTIQNPKNQAAFVSGLSLFFLVLSDTHFLQLKNFVLKVICHPNGHVREQMRKTADWMYISLSSRIHPFAWPKSKKLTQKQILEQEKAKKEFAGYLNGIELLMEKYDDGSYDKFKYIDGMKPSVYKSLQLLWSDLTRGGLQKDLHTPPAAILEKREEIEKELSALIKKTRSDISLKEIQDVIYNETEFDDLHEVIRMFDTGSPYQLQNIVETLNDAWNYFPHRVLNGLCPLEVVSQNKQTKLPN
;
A
#
# COMPACT_ATOMS: atom_id res chain seq x y z
N MET A 1 20.67 17.58 -19.72
CA MET A 1 19.33 17.02 -19.49
C MET A 1 18.61 17.67 -18.31
N GLN A 2 19.22 17.80 -17.13
CA GLN A 2 18.55 18.44 -15.96
C GLN A 2 17.90 19.80 -16.27
N LYS A 3 18.68 20.76 -16.82
CA LYS A 3 18.17 22.08 -17.25
C LYS A 3 17.01 21.99 -18.25
N GLU A 4 17.00 20.96 -19.08
CA GLU A 4 15.97 20.74 -20.09
C GLU A 4 14.66 20.25 -19.45
N PHE A 5 14.75 19.32 -18.49
CA PHE A 5 13.59 18.91 -17.69
C PHE A 5 13.05 20.07 -16.86
N ASP A 6 13.89 20.88 -16.22
CA ASP A 6 13.44 22.09 -15.53
C ASP A 6 12.67 23.04 -16.46
N HIS A 7 13.18 23.22 -17.68
CA HIS A 7 12.50 24.02 -18.70
C HIS A 7 11.14 23.42 -19.07
N PHE A 8 11.05 22.10 -19.29
CA PHE A 8 9.76 21.45 -19.57
C PHE A 8 8.79 21.54 -18.41
N PHE A 9 9.24 21.33 -17.17
CA PHE A 9 8.39 21.51 -16.00
C PHE A 9 7.92 22.96 -15.88
N ASN A 10 8.75 23.94 -16.19
CA ASN A 10 8.32 25.34 -16.24
C ASN A 10 7.21 25.54 -17.28
N ILE A 11 7.34 24.96 -18.48
CA ILE A 11 6.29 24.99 -19.51
C ILE A 11 5.01 24.29 -19.03
N LEU A 12 5.11 23.12 -18.39
CA LEU A 12 3.93 22.41 -17.88
C LEU A 12 3.17 23.22 -16.81
N LYS A 13 3.89 23.98 -15.98
CA LYS A 13 3.33 24.82 -14.93
C LYS A 13 2.72 26.11 -15.45
N ASN A 14 3.31 26.73 -16.47
CA ASN A 14 3.00 28.12 -16.84
C ASN A 14 2.62 28.32 -18.32
N GLY A 15 2.92 27.37 -19.20
CA GLY A 15 2.72 27.51 -20.64
C GLY A 15 1.27 27.38 -21.08
N ASN A 16 1.03 27.75 -22.34
CA ASN A 16 -0.24 27.54 -23.02
C ASN A 16 -0.39 26.09 -23.52
N GLN A 17 -1.57 25.74 -24.05
CA GLN A 17 -1.88 24.38 -24.47
C GLN A 17 -0.92 23.82 -25.55
N GLN A 18 -0.47 24.66 -26.48
CA GLN A 18 0.41 24.25 -27.57
C GLN A 18 1.85 24.03 -27.07
N GLU A 19 2.33 24.90 -26.18
CA GLU A 19 3.62 24.74 -25.50
C GLU A 19 3.64 23.48 -24.65
N ILE A 20 2.59 23.25 -23.85
CA ILE A 20 2.42 22.04 -23.03
C ILE A 20 2.47 20.78 -23.91
N LYS A 21 1.72 20.76 -25.01
CA LYS A 21 1.71 19.63 -25.95
C LYS A 21 3.10 19.39 -26.54
N THR A 22 3.82 20.45 -26.85
CA THR A 22 5.19 20.37 -27.40
C THR A 22 6.17 19.86 -26.35
N ALA A 23 6.10 20.35 -25.11
CA ALA A 23 6.94 19.88 -24.01
C ALA A 23 6.74 18.38 -23.73
N LYS A 24 5.49 17.91 -23.65
CA LYS A 24 5.19 16.48 -23.47
C LYS A 24 5.77 15.60 -24.58
N LYS A 25 5.59 15.99 -25.84
CA LYS A 25 6.20 15.27 -26.98
C LYS A 25 7.72 15.22 -26.90
N ARG A 26 8.36 16.27 -26.40
CA ARG A 26 9.82 16.30 -26.21
C ARG A 26 10.26 15.39 -25.07
N ILE A 27 9.53 15.38 -23.94
CA ILE A 27 9.76 14.43 -22.84
C ILE A 27 9.68 12.99 -23.38
N ASP A 28 8.62 12.66 -24.12
CA ASP A 28 8.45 11.33 -24.74
C ASP A 28 9.59 11.01 -25.70
N LYS A 29 10.00 11.97 -26.54
CA LYS A 29 11.11 11.78 -27.48
C LYS A 29 12.41 11.43 -26.75
N ILE A 30 12.73 12.13 -25.66
CA ILE A 30 13.94 11.87 -24.87
C ILE A 30 13.92 10.47 -24.29
N TRP A 31 12.79 10.03 -23.74
CA TRP A 31 12.64 8.67 -23.22
C TRP A 31 12.94 7.61 -24.29
N HIS A 32 12.41 7.77 -25.50
CA HIS A 32 12.62 6.81 -26.58
C HIS A 32 14.03 6.89 -27.20
N SER A 33 14.68 8.06 -27.19
CA SER A 33 16.02 8.22 -27.76
C SER A 33 17.16 7.87 -26.80
N ASP A 34 16.99 8.15 -25.50
CA ASP A 34 18.04 8.01 -24.48
C ASP A 34 17.41 7.74 -23.10
N SER A 35 16.84 6.53 -22.95
CA SER A 35 16.15 6.13 -21.72
C SER A 35 17.07 6.08 -20.50
N GLU A 36 18.35 5.75 -20.67
CA GLU A 36 19.31 5.69 -19.56
C GLU A 36 19.62 7.09 -19.01
N SER A 37 19.85 8.07 -19.89
CA SER A 37 20.01 9.45 -19.45
C SER A 37 18.73 10.02 -18.86
N PHE A 38 17.55 9.67 -19.40
CA PHE A 38 16.27 10.02 -18.80
C PHE A 38 16.18 9.52 -17.36
N LYS A 39 16.44 8.23 -17.12
CA LYS A 39 16.41 7.61 -15.78
C LYS A 39 17.34 8.32 -14.81
N LYS A 40 18.58 8.59 -15.24
CA LYS A 40 19.59 9.27 -14.43
C LYS A 40 19.12 10.64 -13.91
N HIS A 41 18.28 11.34 -14.68
CA HIS A 41 17.80 12.69 -14.34
C HIS A 41 16.34 12.73 -13.87
N ALA A 42 15.65 11.59 -13.81
CA ALA A 42 14.22 11.55 -13.50
C ALA A 42 13.90 12.05 -12.08
N THR A 43 14.84 11.92 -11.13
CA THR A 43 14.68 12.36 -9.73
C THR A 43 14.38 13.86 -9.59
N ILE A 44 14.69 14.67 -10.61
CA ILE A 44 14.30 16.09 -10.66
C ILE A 44 12.78 16.27 -10.51
N ALA A 45 11.99 15.29 -10.96
CA ALA A 45 10.54 15.35 -10.85
C ALA A 45 10.08 15.42 -9.38
N LEU A 46 10.81 14.79 -8.45
CA LEU A 46 10.49 14.77 -7.02
C LEU A 46 10.53 16.18 -6.41
N ASP A 47 11.48 17.01 -6.82
CA ASP A 47 11.54 18.42 -6.40
C ASP A 47 10.38 19.23 -6.97
N GLN A 48 9.91 18.88 -8.17
CA GLN A 48 8.78 19.54 -8.80
C GLN A 48 7.45 19.14 -8.16
N LEU A 49 7.31 17.91 -7.63
CA LEU A 49 6.11 17.48 -6.90
C LEU A 49 5.81 18.41 -5.71
N ARG A 50 6.86 18.84 -4.99
CA ARG A 50 6.74 19.76 -3.85
C ARG A 50 6.22 21.15 -4.24
N LYS A 51 6.37 21.52 -5.51
CA LYS A 51 5.94 22.81 -6.07
C LYS A 51 4.57 22.72 -6.75
N PHE A 52 3.87 21.59 -6.64
CA PHE A 52 2.57 21.40 -7.30
C PHE A 52 1.54 22.46 -6.87
N ASP A 53 1.48 22.78 -5.58
CA ASP A 53 0.48 23.73 -5.05
C ASP A 53 0.76 25.18 -5.49
N THR A 54 1.95 25.48 -6.00
CA THR A 54 2.28 26.83 -6.49
C THR A 54 1.74 27.08 -7.91
N ILE A 55 1.21 26.05 -8.58
CA ILE A 55 0.64 26.14 -9.92
C ILE A 55 -0.78 26.70 -9.82
N GLN A 56 -0.97 27.93 -10.27
CA GLN A 56 -2.21 28.69 -10.07
C GLN A 56 -3.40 28.15 -10.88
N ASN A 57 -3.16 27.64 -12.09
CA ASN A 57 -4.21 27.25 -13.01
C ASN A 57 -4.49 25.73 -12.93
N PRO A 58 -5.73 25.29 -12.65
CA PRO A 58 -6.08 23.87 -12.65
C PRO A 58 -5.81 23.13 -13.97
N LYS A 59 -5.89 23.82 -15.12
CA LYS A 59 -5.49 23.23 -16.42
C LYS A 59 -4.01 22.90 -16.45
N ASN A 60 -3.18 23.77 -15.88
CA ASN A 60 -1.74 23.59 -15.82
C ASN A 60 -1.36 22.57 -14.74
N GLN A 61 -2.09 22.51 -13.62
CA GLN A 61 -1.95 21.42 -12.65
C GLN A 61 -2.23 20.05 -13.32
N ALA A 62 -3.33 19.92 -14.07
CA ALA A 62 -3.65 18.70 -14.79
C ALA A 62 -2.58 18.37 -15.86
N ALA A 63 -2.07 19.39 -16.57
CA ALA A 63 -1.00 19.24 -17.54
C ALA A 63 0.32 18.78 -16.91
N PHE A 64 0.66 19.35 -15.76
CA PHE A 64 1.82 18.96 -14.95
C PHE A 64 1.70 17.50 -14.52
N VAL A 65 0.59 17.11 -13.89
CA VAL A 65 0.35 15.74 -13.42
C VAL A 65 0.49 14.74 -14.56
N SER A 66 -0.20 14.98 -15.68
CA SER A 66 -0.12 14.08 -16.84
C SER A 66 1.27 14.04 -17.49
N GLY A 67 2.04 15.13 -17.40
CA GLY A 67 3.45 15.17 -17.82
C GLY A 67 4.40 14.35 -16.94
N LEU A 68 3.96 13.90 -15.75
CA LEU A 68 4.76 13.06 -14.84
C LEU A 68 4.72 11.57 -15.20
N SER A 69 3.90 11.14 -16.16
CA SER A 69 3.66 9.72 -16.46
C SER A 69 4.93 8.88 -16.62
N LEU A 70 5.89 9.31 -17.46
CA LEU A 70 7.16 8.60 -17.63
C LEU A 70 8.08 8.69 -16.40
N PHE A 71 7.98 9.77 -15.63
CA PHE A 71 8.72 9.89 -14.37
C PHE A 71 8.18 8.92 -13.31
N PHE A 72 6.87 8.72 -13.26
CA PHE A 72 6.25 7.71 -12.40
C PHE A 72 6.70 6.30 -12.78
N LEU A 73 6.71 5.97 -14.07
CA LEU A 73 7.23 4.69 -14.56
C LEU A 73 8.66 4.42 -14.07
N VAL A 74 9.54 5.43 -14.13
CA VAL A 74 10.95 5.27 -13.73
C VAL A 74 11.15 5.25 -12.22
N LEU A 75 10.41 6.07 -11.48
CA LEU A 75 10.68 6.34 -10.07
C LEU A 75 9.91 5.43 -9.10
N SER A 76 8.88 4.71 -9.57
CA SER A 76 7.98 3.95 -8.69
C SER A 76 8.67 2.89 -7.85
N ASP A 77 9.73 2.25 -8.35
CA ASP A 77 10.43 1.19 -7.60
C ASP A 77 11.31 1.74 -6.46
N THR A 78 11.87 2.94 -6.64
CA THR A 78 12.89 3.50 -5.73
C THR A 78 12.34 4.61 -4.83
N HIS A 79 11.28 5.28 -5.26
CA HIS A 79 10.69 6.45 -4.60
C HIS A 79 9.18 6.27 -4.36
N PHE A 80 8.74 5.01 -4.20
CA PHE A 80 7.33 4.63 -4.07
C PHE A 80 6.58 5.50 -3.07
N LEU A 81 7.10 5.66 -1.85
CA LEU A 81 6.45 6.40 -0.78
C LEU A 81 6.18 7.86 -1.14
N GLN A 82 7.13 8.54 -1.79
CA GLN A 82 6.97 9.94 -2.19
C GLN A 82 5.90 10.07 -3.29
N LEU A 83 5.91 9.17 -4.26
CA LEU A 83 4.88 9.15 -5.31
C LEU A 83 3.51 8.82 -4.74
N LYS A 84 3.42 7.81 -3.86
CA LYS A 84 2.20 7.41 -3.14
C LYS A 84 1.56 8.60 -2.43
N ASN A 85 2.35 9.30 -1.62
CA ASN A 85 1.86 10.45 -0.87
C ASN A 85 1.41 11.59 -1.80
N PHE A 86 2.10 11.78 -2.93
CA PHE A 86 1.68 12.74 -3.94
C PHE A 86 0.34 12.33 -4.59
N VAL A 87 0.15 11.06 -4.96
CA VAL A 87 -1.11 10.56 -5.52
C VAL A 87 -2.25 10.77 -4.53
N LEU A 88 -2.10 10.31 -3.30
CA LEU A 88 -3.14 10.42 -2.25
C LEU A 88 -3.51 11.88 -1.96
N LYS A 89 -2.56 12.81 -2.08
CA LYS A 89 -2.83 14.24 -1.99
C LYS A 89 -3.63 14.76 -3.20
N VAL A 90 -3.15 14.49 -4.41
CA VAL A 90 -3.68 15.11 -5.64
C VAL A 90 -4.99 14.47 -6.10
N ILE A 91 -5.24 13.20 -5.78
CA ILE A 91 -6.53 12.55 -6.06
C ILE A 91 -7.68 13.18 -5.26
N CYS A 92 -7.39 13.94 -4.19
CA CYS A 92 -8.37 14.70 -3.43
C CYS A 92 -8.55 16.15 -3.91
N HIS A 93 -7.92 16.54 -5.03
CA HIS A 93 -7.98 17.91 -5.53
C HIS A 93 -9.41 18.33 -5.90
N PRO A 94 -9.85 19.60 -5.65
CA PRO A 94 -11.22 20.04 -5.93
C PRO A 94 -11.59 19.98 -7.43
N ASN A 95 -10.62 20.24 -8.31
CA ASN A 95 -10.84 20.15 -9.75
C ASN A 95 -10.81 18.70 -10.28
N GLY A 96 -11.91 18.26 -10.89
CA GLY A 96 -12.06 16.89 -11.40
C GLY A 96 -11.09 16.51 -12.53
N HIS A 97 -10.66 17.44 -13.37
CA HIS A 97 -9.67 17.14 -14.41
C HIS A 97 -8.30 16.83 -13.83
N VAL A 98 -7.91 17.51 -12.74
CA VAL A 98 -6.65 17.24 -12.03
C VAL A 98 -6.70 15.83 -11.43
N ARG A 99 -7.81 15.46 -10.77
CA ARG A 99 -8.01 14.10 -10.22
C ARG A 99 -7.92 13.03 -11.30
N GLU A 100 -8.59 13.25 -12.43
CA GLU A 100 -8.58 12.29 -13.54
C GLU A 100 -7.20 12.10 -14.16
N GLN A 101 -6.39 13.16 -14.30
CA GLN A 101 -5.01 13.01 -14.74
C GLN A 101 -4.17 12.29 -13.69
N MET A 102 -4.40 12.54 -12.40
CA MET A 102 -3.68 11.84 -11.33
C MET A 102 -3.97 10.35 -11.33
N ARG A 103 -5.24 9.96 -11.46
CA ARG A 103 -5.65 8.56 -11.58
C ARG A 103 -4.90 7.86 -12.71
N LYS A 104 -4.90 8.44 -13.92
CA LYS A 104 -4.18 7.89 -15.09
C LYS A 104 -2.67 7.79 -14.87
N THR A 105 -2.07 8.79 -14.26
CA THR A 105 -0.63 8.77 -13.97
C THR A 105 -0.28 7.76 -12.87
N ALA A 106 -1.19 7.49 -11.93
CA ALA A 106 -1.02 6.49 -10.88
C ALA A 106 -1.01 5.04 -11.40
N ASP A 107 -1.53 4.76 -12.60
CA ASP A 107 -1.45 3.43 -13.24
C ASP A 107 -0.01 2.91 -13.34
N TRP A 108 0.97 3.80 -13.51
CA TRP A 108 2.39 3.42 -13.54
C TRP A 108 2.89 2.86 -12.22
N MET A 109 2.33 3.29 -11.08
CA MET A 109 2.64 2.70 -9.78
C MET A 109 2.08 1.28 -9.68
N TYR A 110 0.87 1.04 -10.20
CA TYR A 110 0.31 -0.30 -10.29
C TYR A 110 1.18 -1.22 -11.14
N ILE A 111 1.63 -0.75 -12.31
CA ILE A 111 2.51 -1.53 -13.19
C ILE A 111 3.80 -1.90 -12.45
N SER A 112 4.44 -0.95 -11.77
CA SER A 112 5.62 -1.21 -10.92
C SER A 112 5.32 -2.26 -9.85
N LEU A 113 4.28 -2.07 -9.03
CA LEU A 113 3.91 -3.00 -7.96
C LEU A 113 3.59 -4.38 -8.50
N SER A 114 2.75 -4.48 -9.53
CA SER A 114 2.34 -5.74 -10.13
C SER A 114 3.52 -6.56 -10.63
N SER A 115 4.50 -5.90 -11.27
CA SER A 115 5.72 -6.56 -11.76
C SER A 115 6.67 -7.03 -10.64
N ARG A 116 6.64 -6.38 -9.47
CA ARG A 116 7.47 -6.78 -8.31
C ARG A 116 6.78 -7.84 -7.46
N ILE A 117 5.44 -7.80 -7.38
CA ILE A 117 4.63 -8.83 -6.69
C ILE A 117 4.61 -10.12 -7.52
N HIS A 118 4.50 -10.03 -8.84
CA HIS A 118 4.54 -11.18 -9.75
C HIS A 118 5.70 -11.03 -10.75
N PRO A 119 6.95 -11.19 -10.28
CA PRO A 119 8.10 -11.07 -11.15
C PRO A 119 8.06 -12.15 -12.24
N PHE A 120 8.34 -11.73 -13.46
CA PHE A 120 8.43 -12.66 -14.58
C PHE A 120 9.55 -13.67 -14.34
N ALA A 121 9.18 -14.95 -14.26
CA ALA A 121 10.10 -16.07 -14.13
C ALA A 121 9.89 -17.05 -15.30
N TRP A 122 10.94 -17.24 -16.11
CA TRP A 122 10.96 -18.23 -17.18
C TRP A 122 12.13 -19.22 -17.01
N PRO A 123 11.89 -20.54 -17.15
CA PRO A 123 10.58 -21.19 -17.26
C PRO A 123 9.71 -20.96 -16.01
N LYS A 124 8.39 -21.15 -16.09
CA LYS A 124 7.45 -20.89 -14.96
C LYS A 124 7.84 -21.64 -13.66
N SER A 125 8.56 -22.74 -13.77
CA SER A 125 9.08 -23.53 -12.65
C SER A 125 10.36 -22.95 -12.01
N LYS A 126 10.95 -21.91 -12.59
CA LYS A 126 12.15 -21.27 -12.06
C LYS A 126 11.83 -20.60 -10.74
N LYS A 127 12.46 -21.08 -9.67
CA LYS A 127 12.35 -20.47 -8.35
C LYS A 127 12.85 -19.02 -8.40
N LEU A 128 12.17 -18.15 -7.65
CA LEU A 128 12.61 -16.78 -7.46
C LEU A 128 13.95 -16.76 -6.70
N THR A 129 14.79 -15.81 -7.06
CA THR A 129 16.02 -15.51 -6.31
C THR A 129 15.66 -14.87 -4.97
N GLN A 130 16.55 -14.96 -3.97
CA GLN A 130 16.34 -14.32 -2.68
C GLN A 130 16.06 -12.81 -2.81
N LYS A 131 16.73 -12.13 -3.74
CA LYS A 131 16.49 -10.72 -4.04
C LYS A 131 15.06 -10.47 -4.55
N GLN A 132 14.54 -11.33 -5.43
CA GLN A 132 13.18 -11.23 -5.94
C GLN A 132 12.14 -11.50 -4.85
N ILE A 133 12.40 -12.45 -3.95
CA ILE A 133 11.51 -12.73 -2.81
C ILE A 133 11.43 -11.51 -1.88
N LEU A 134 12.58 -10.91 -1.54
CA LEU A 134 12.61 -9.71 -0.70
C LEU A 134 11.90 -8.51 -1.36
N GLU A 135 12.11 -8.31 -2.66
CA GLU A 135 11.42 -7.26 -3.42
C GLU A 135 9.91 -7.52 -3.53
N GLN A 136 9.49 -8.79 -3.70
CA GLN A 136 8.08 -9.19 -3.71
C GLN A 136 7.41 -8.86 -2.38
N GLU A 137 8.02 -9.25 -1.25
CA GLU A 137 7.48 -8.95 0.09
C GLU A 137 7.43 -7.45 0.37
N LYS A 138 8.46 -6.70 -0.04
CA LYS A 138 8.46 -5.24 0.04
C LYS A 138 7.32 -4.64 -0.80
N ALA A 139 7.14 -5.09 -2.03
CA ALA A 139 6.09 -4.59 -2.93
C ALA A 139 4.68 -4.91 -2.41
N LYS A 140 4.47 -6.09 -1.79
CA LYS A 140 3.20 -6.42 -1.11
C LYS A 140 2.90 -5.42 0.01
N LYS A 141 3.87 -5.15 0.90
CA LYS A 141 3.70 -4.16 1.98
C LYS A 141 3.42 -2.75 1.45
N GLU A 142 4.15 -2.34 0.42
CA GLU A 142 3.93 -1.06 -0.26
C GLU A 142 2.54 -0.95 -0.86
N PHE A 143 2.06 -2.01 -1.51
CA PHE A 143 0.75 -2.03 -2.13
C PHE A 143 -0.37 -2.03 -1.08
N ALA A 144 -0.26 -2.85 -0.02
CA ALA A 144 -1.20 -2.87 1.09
C ALA A 144 -1.32 -1.49 1.75
N GLY A 145 -0.17 -0.85 2.05
CA GLY A 145 -0.13 0.50 2.60
C GLY A 145 -0.57 1.60 1.63
N TYR A 146 -0.73 1.30 0.34
CA TYR A 146 -1.33 2.21 -0.64
C TYR A 146 -2.85 2.05 -0.70
N LEU A 147 -3.34 0.80 -0.74
CA LEU A 147 -4.77 0.49 -0.64
C LEU A 147 -5.37 1.08 0.65
N ASN A 148 -4.77 0.81 1.81
CA ASN A 148 -5.25 1.37 3.07
C ASN A 148 -5.31 2.91 3.06
N GLY A 149 -4.35 3.56 2.41
CA GLY A 149 -4.37 5.03 2.25
C GLY A 149 -5.52 5.54 1.37
N ILE A 150 -5.97 4.73 0.40
CA ILE A 150 -7.13 5.04 -0.44
C ILE A 150 -8.42 4.79 0.35
N GLU A 151 -8.53 3.68 1.07
CA GLU A 151 -9.70 3.35 1.91
C GLU A 151 -9.98 4.43 2.96
N LEU A 152 -8.95 4.85 3.70
CA LEU A 152 -9.09 5.94 4.69
C LEU A 152 -9.58 7.25 4.06
N LEU A 153 -9.17 7.53 2.82
CA LEU A 153 -9.70 8.70 2.09
C LEU A 153 -11.13 8.46 1.62
N MET A 154 -11.48 7.24 1.21
CA MET A 154 -12.85 6.90 0.83
C MET A 154 -13.80 7.09 2.01
N GLU A 155 -13.47 6.55 3.18
CA GLU A 155 -14.22 6.76 4.42
C GLU A 155 -14.39 8.25 4.75
N LYS A 156 -13.31 9.03 4.62
CA LYS A 156 -13.35 10.48 4.88
C LYS A 156 -14.27 11.24 3.93
N TYR A 157 -14.32 10.85 2.65
CA TYR A 157 -15.08 11.56 1.61
C TYR A 157 -16.44 10.91 1.32
N ASP A 158 -16.80 9.86 2.04
CA ASP A 158 -18.13 9.28 2.00
C ASP A 158 -19.12 10.17 2.75
N ASP A 159 -20.17 10.60 2.07
CA ASP A 159 -21.25 11.40 2.64
C ASP A 159 -22.59 10.62 2.68
N GLY A 160 -22.55 9.30 2.40
CA GLY A 160 -23.73 8.43 2.31
C GLY A 160 -24.62 8.71 1.09
N SER A 161 -24.34 9.74 0.30
CA SER A 161 -25.15 10.06 -0.88
C SER A 161 -24.92 9.09 -2.05
N TYR A 162 -23.87 8.26 -1.95
CA TYR A 162 -23.43 7.33 -2.99
C TYR A 162 -24.09 5.95 -2.92
N ASP A 163 -24.71 5.58 -1.78
CA ASP A 163 -25.33 4.25 -1.54
C ASP A 163 -26.41 3.87 -2.54
N LYS A 164 -27.07 4.88 -3.14
CA LYS A 164 -28.10 4.68 -4.16
C LYS A 164 -27.56 4.25 -5.53
N PHE A 165 -26.25 4.34 -5.77
CA PHE A 165 -25.66 4.02 -7.05
C PHE A 165 -25.08 2.60 -7.05
N LYS A 166 -25.62 1.73 -7.91
CA LYS A 166 -25.11 0.36 -8.09
C LYS A 166 -23.72 0.31 -8.76
N TYR A 167 -23.40 1.28 -9.60
CA TYR A 167 -22.17 1.33 -10.38
C TYR A 167 -21.47 2.68 -10.22
N ILE A 168 -20.14 2.67 -10.12
CA ILE A 168 -19.30 3.87 -9.99
C ILE A 168 -19.57 4.85 -11.15
N ASP A 169 -19.81 4.34 -12.35
CA ASP A 169 -20.10 5.17 -13.53
C ASP A 169 -21.31 6.07 -13.34
N GLY A 170 -22.33 5.62 -12.60
CA GLY A 170 -23.54 6.38 -12.28
C GLY A 170 -23.34 7.51 -11.27
N MET A 171 -22.24 7.51 -10.52
CA MET A 171 -21.96 8.53 -9.51
C MET A 171 -21.65 9.89 -10.16
N LYS A 172 -21.99 10.98 -9.49
CA LYS A 172 -21.56 12.33 -9.93
C LYS A 172 -20.04 12.48 -9.77
N PRO A 173 -19.37 13.33 -10.58
CA PRO A 173 -17.94 13.62 -10.39
C PRO A 173 -17.67 14.18 -8.98
N SER A 174 -16.94 13.44 -8.15
CA SER A 174 -16.56 13.83 -6.79
C SER A 174 -15.16 13.30 -6.46
N VAL A 175 -14.64 13.64 -5.27
CA VAL A 175 -13.41 13.02 -4.76
C VAL A 175 -13.63 11.53 -4.51
N TYR A 176 -14.75 11.18 -3.86
CA TYR A 176 -15.13 9.80 -3.59
C TYR A 176 -15.19 8.94 -4.86
N LYS A 177 -15.87 9.42 -5.92
CA LYS A 177 -15.88 8.72 -7.22
C LYS A 177 -14.47 8.51 -7.78
N SER A 178 -13.60 9.51 -7.69
CA SER A 178 -12.22 9.39 -8.17
C SER A 178 -11.40 8.37 -7.37
N LEU A 179 -11.61 8.27 -6.06
CA LEU A 179 -10.99 7.26 -5.20
C LEU A 179 -11.50 5.85 -5.52
N GLN A 180 -12.82 5.67 -5.69
CA GLN A 180 -13.44 4.42 -6.12
C GLN A 180 -12.90 3.93 -7.48
N LEU A 181 -12.75 4.84 -8.45
CA LEU A 181 -12.13 4.51 -9.74
C LEU A 181 -10.66 4.10 -9.58
N LEU A 182 -9.87 4.86 -8.81
CA LEU A 182 -8.48 4.52 -8.54
C LEU A 182 -8.36 3.14 -7.86
N TRP A 183 -9.20 2.88 -6.85
CA TRP A 183 -9.28 1.58 -6.18
C TRP A 183 -9.58 0.45 -7.18
N SER A 184 -10.58 0.66 -8.04
CA SER A 184 -10.93 -0.29 -9.10
C SER A 184 -9.77 -0.53 -10.07
N ASP A 185 -9.03 0.50 -10.47
CA ASP A 185 -7.89 0.37 -11.38
C ASP A 185 -6.78 -0.48 -10.75
N LEU A 186 -6.49 -0.24 -9.47
CA LEU A 186 -5.48 -0.96 -8.70
C LEU A 186 -5.88 -2.41 -8.40
N THR A 187 -7.17 -2.71 -8.25
CA THR A 187 -7.66 -4.05 -7.85
C THR A 187 -8.15 -4.91 -9.01
N ARG A 188 -8.19 -4.38 -10.23
CA ARG A 188 -8.65 -5.09 -11.43
C ARG A 188 -7.92 -6.42 -11.68
N GLY A 189 -6.64 -6.50 -11.32
CA GLY A 189 -5.82 -7.71 -11.52
C GLY A 189 -5.96 -8.77 -10.43
N GLY A 190 -6.74 -8.51 -9.37
CA GLY A 190 -6.86 -9.42 -8.23
C GLY A 190 -5.62 -9.47 -7.33
N LEU A 191 -4.61 -8.63 -7.58
CA LEU A 191 -3.37 -8.58 -6.80
C LEU A 191 -3.59 -8.36 -5.30
N GLN A 192 -4.67 -7.66 -4.94
CA GLN A 192 -5.08 -7.47 -3.55
C GLN A 192 -5.37 -8.78 -2.82
N LYS A 193 -5.69 -9.86 -3.54
CA LYS A 193 -5.87 -11.20 -2.95
C LYS A 193 -4.56 -11.80 -2.46
N ASP A 194 -3.45 -11.40 -3.07
CA ASP A 194 -2.09 -11.83 -2.71
C ASP A 194 -1.46 -10.92 -1.66
N LEU A 195 -2.11 -9.77 -1.38
CA LEU A 195 -1.82 -8.93 -0.24
C LEU A 195 -2.53 -9.53 0.96
N HIS A 196 -1.82 -10.35 1.71
CA HIS A 196 -2.28 -10.60 3.06
C HIS A 196 -2.21 -9.28 3.85
N THR A 197 -3.33 -8.58 3.92
CA THR A 197 -3.51 -7.40 4.77
C THR A 197 -4.57 -7.78 5.80
N PRO A 198 -4.18 -7.91 7.08
CA PRO A 198 -5.15 -8.12 8.14
C PRO A 198 -6.19 -7.01 8.16
N PRO A 199 -7.50 -7.32 8.28
CA PRO A 199 -8.54 -6.32 8.50
C PRO A 199 -8.17 -5.35 9.63
N ALA A 200 -8.60 -4.09 9.52
CA ALA A 200 -8.29 -3.05 10.53
C ALA A 200 -8.65 -3.49 11.97
N ALA A 201 -9.80 -4.15 12.15
CA ALA A 201 -10.22 -4.70 13.45
C ALA A 201 -9.25 -5.75 14.01
N ILE A 202 -8.58 -6.53 13.15
CA ILE A 202 -7.54 -7.49 13.58
C ILE A 202 -6.26 -6.74 13.96
N LEU A 203 -5.88 -5.70 13.22
CA LEU A 203 -4.72 -4.88 13.57
C LEU A 203 -4.93 -4.14 14.90
N GLU A 204 -6.10 -3.52 15.11
CA GLU A 204 -6.45 -2.88 16.38
C GLU A 204 -6.38 -3.88 17.54
N LYS A 205 -6.93 -5.08 17.34
CA LYS A 205 -6.87 -6.10 18.38
C LYS A 205 -5.46 -6.61 18.64
N ARG A 206 -4.60 -6.71 17.61
CA ARG A 206 -3.17 -7.01 17.79
C ARG A 206 -2.49 -5.96 18.65
N GLU A 207 -2.74 -4.67 18.41
CA GLU A 207 -2.16 -3.59 19.23
C GLU A 207 -2.62 -3.66 20.70
N GLU A 208 -3.89 -3.99 20.95
CA GLU A 208 -4.40 -4.21 22.31
C GLU A 208 -3.65 -5.36 22.99
N ILE A 209 -3.56 -6.51 22.32
CA ILE A 209 -2.89 -7.71 22.85
C ILE A 209 -1.40 -7.42 23.10
N GLU A 210 -0.70 -6.72 22.21
CA GLU A 210 0.70 -6.34 22.40
C GLU A 210 0.89 -5.44 23.64
N LYS A 211 -0.03 -4.50 23.88
CA LYS A 211 -0.02 -3.65 25.09
C LYS A 211 -0.27 -4.46 26.35
N GLU A 212 -1.24 -5.38 26.31
CA GLU A 212 -1.57 -6.26 27.43
C GLU A 212 -0.41 -7.21 27.77
N LEU A 213 0.16 -7.89 26.77
CA LEU A 213 1.33 -8.77 26.94
C LEU A 213 2.53 -7.99 27.49
N SER A 214 2.79 -6.78 26.97
CA SER A 214 3.87 -5.93 27.47
C SER A 214 3.66 -5.52 28.93
N ALA A 215 2.42 -5.26 29.33
CA ALA A 215 2.08 -4.96 30.73
C ALA A 215 2.25 -6.19 31.62
N LEU A 216 1.85 -7.37 31.14
CA LEU A 216 2.00 -8.64 31.85
C LEU A 216 3.46 -9.01 32.06
N ILE A 217 4.31 -8.95 31.02
CA ILE A 217 5.77 -9.19 31.11
C ILE A 217 6.41 -8.31 32.19
N LYS A 218 6.08 -7.00 32.19
CA LYS A 218 6.58 -6.05 33.20
C LYS A 218 6.11 -6.40 34.62
N LYS A 219 4.86 -6.86 34.75
CA LYS A 219 4.25 -7.20 36.04
C LYS A 219 4.83 -8.49 36.62
N THR A 220 5.08 -9.49 35.78
CA THR A 220 5.66 -10.78 36.20
C THR A 220 7.17 -10.73 36.37
N ARG A 221 7.83 -9.64 35.94
CA ARG A 221 9.30 -9.51 35.90
C ARG A 221 9.95 -10.70 35.18
N SER A 222 9.25 -11.21 34.18
CA SER A 222 9.77 -12.29 33.35
C SER A 222 10.90 -11.75 32.48
N ASP A 223 11.94 -12.54 32.26
CA ASP A 223 13.07 -12.19 31.39
C ASP A 223 12.71 -12.27 29.89
N ILE A 224 11.48 -12.69 29.59
CA ILE A 224 10.96 -12.88 28.24
C ILE A 224 10.50 -11.57 27.61
N SER A 225 10.80 -11.40 26.33
CA SER A 225 10.39 -10.29 25.51
C SER A 225 9.11 -10.59 24.72
N LEU A 226 8.35 -9.54 24.39
CA LEU A 226 7.19 -9.65 23.49
C LEU A 226 7.57 -10.30 22.15
N LYS A 227 8.79 -10.02 21.67
CA LYS A 227 9.30 -10.56 20.41
C LYS A 227 9.50 -12.07 20.48
N GLU A 228 10.02 -12.60 21.58
CA GLU A 228 10.18 -14.06 21.75
C GLU A 228 8.82 -14.76 21.73
N ILE A 229 7.79 -14.19 22.37
CA ILE A 229 6.42 -14.71 22.32
C ILE A 229 5.89 -14.72 20.87
N GLN A 230 6.07 -13.62 20.14
CA GLN A 230 5.68 -13.52 18.73
C GLN A 230 6.43 -14.52 17.85
N ASP A 231 7.72 -14.72 18.10
CA ASP A 231 8.57 -15.66 17.35
C ASP A 231 8.15 -17.12 17.61
N VAL A 232 7.77 -17.47 18.84
CA VAL A 232 7.23 -18.81 19.18
C VAL A 232 5.91 -19.04 18.46
N ILE A 233 4.96 -18.09 18.56
CA ILE A 233 3.66 -18.19 17.88
C ILE A 233 3.84 -18.28 16.37
N TYR A 234 4.69 -17.42 15.78
CA TYR A 234 4.90 -17.44 14.34
C TYR A 234 5.53 -18.76 13.86
N ASN A 235 6.50 -19.30 14.60
CA ASN A 235 7.20 -20.52 14.19
C ASN A 235 6.56 -21.80 14.71
N GLU A 236 5.30 -21.77 15.17
CA GLU A 236 4.60 -22.93 15.70
C GLU A 236 4.77 -24.15 14.78
N THR A 237 5.02 -25.28 15.43
CA THR A 237 5.15 -26.59 14.81
C THR A 237 4.09 -27.55 15.35
N GLU A 238 3.74 -27.44 16.64
CA GLU A 238 2.74 -28.26 17.32
C GLU A 238 1.96 -27.45 18.37
N PHE A 239 0.81 -27.97 18.83
CA PHE A 239 -0.05 -27.29 19.82
C PHE A 239 0.62 -27.13 21.21
N ASP A 240 1.69 -27.88 21.47
CA ASP A 240 2.47 -27.80 22.71
C ASP A 240 3.31 -26.51 22.82
N ASP A 241 3.51 -25.79 21.70
CA ASP A 241 4.27 -24.53 21.67
C ASP A 241 3.56 -23.42 22.48
N LEU A 242 2.21 -23.42 22.53
CA LEU A 242 1.45 -22.52 23.42
C LEU A 242 1.72 -22.80 24.90
N HIS A 243 1.89 -24.07 25.26
CA HIS A 243 2.21 -24.48 26.62
C HIS A 243 3.65 -24.13 27.00
N GLU A 244 4.55 -24.01 26.03
CA GLU A 244 5.90 -23.48 26.25
C GLU A 244 5.84 -21.99 26.62
N VAL A 245 5.05 -21.19 25.89
CA VAL A 245 4.84 -19.77 26.21
C VAL A 245 4.13 -19.59 27.57
N ILE A 246 3.18 -20.46 27.92
CA ILE A 246 2.53 -20.38 29.25
C ILE A 246 3.53 -20.70 30.37
N ARG A 247 4.40 -21.71 30.18
CA ARG A 247 5.45 -22.07 31.15
C ARG A 247 6.47 -20.95 31.36
N MET A 248 6.74 -20.17 30.32
CA MET A 248 7.58 -18.97 30.36
C MET A 248 7.05 -17.87 31.31
N PHE A 249 5.76 -17.90 31.65
CA PHE A 249 5.12 -16.97 32.59
C PHE A 249 4.87 -17.55 33.99
N ASP A 250 5.30 -18.79 34.29
CA ASP A 250 4.97 -19.46 35.54
C ASP A 250 5.61 -18.78 36.76
N THR A 251 4.81 -17.97 37.47
CA THR A 251 5.20 -17.27 38.71
C THR A 251 4.75 -18.00 39.98
N GLY A 252 4.20 -19.22 39.89
CA GLY A 252 3.73 -20.00 41.04
C GLY A 252 2.42 -19.53 41.68
N SER A 253 1.67 -18.62 41.05
CA SER A 253 0.37 -18.12 41.53
C SER A 253 -0.78 -18.41 40.55
N PRO A 254 -1.75 -19.29 40.90
CA PRO A 254 -2.83 -19.72 39.99
C PRO A 254 -3.71 -18.60 39.43
N TYR A 255 -3.92 -17.51 40.19
CA TYR A 255 -4.78 -16.40 39.76
C TYR A 255 -4.13 -15.45 38.74
N GLN A 256 -2.79 -15.40 38.71
CA GLN A 256 -2.07 -14.59 37.71
C GLN A 256 -1.97 -15.32 36.37
N LEU A 257 -1.92 -16.65 36.42
CA LEU A 257 -1.90 -17.53 35.25
C LEU A 257 -3.16 -17.41 34.39
N GLN A 258 -4.35 -17.23 34.98
CA GLN A 258 -5.58 -17.19 34.19
C GLN A 258 -5.65 -16.00 33.23
N ASN A 259 -5.34 -14.79 33.69
CA ASN A 259 -5.30 -13.60 32.81
C ASN A 259 -4.22 -13.72 31.73
N ILE A 260 -3.09 -14.35 32.06
CA ILE A 260 -2.00 -14.57 31.11
C ILE A 260 -2.43 -15.56 30.03
N VAL A 261 -3.09 -16.65 30.40
CA VAL A 261 -3.61 -17.66 29.46
C VAL A 261 -4.67 -17.06 28.55
N GLU A 262 -5.54 -16.18 29.04
CA GLU A 262 -6.54 -15.48 28.21
C GLU A 262 -5.87 -14.59 27.16
N THR A 263 -4.96 -13.69 27.57
CA THR A 263 -4.23 -12.83 26.62
C THR A 263 -3.35 -13.64 25.66
N LEU A 264 -2.77 -14.77 26.08
CA LEU A 264 -2.00 -15.66 25.20
C LEU A 264 -2.88 -16.41 24.20
N ASN A 265 -4.08 -16.84 24.59
CA ASN A 265 -5.05 -17.41 23.67
C ASN A 265 -5.49 -16.38 22.63
N ASP A 266 -5.69 -15.12 23.03
CA ASP A 266 -5.97 -14.03 22.09
C ASP A 266 -4.78 -13.79 21.17
N ALA A 267 -3.55 -13.75 21.69
CA ALA A 267 -2.34 -13.66 20.88
C ALA A 267 -2.25 -14.81 19.86
N TRP A 268 -2.53 -16.04 20.27
CA TRP A 268 -2.57 -17.20 19.40
C TRP A 268 -3.61 -17.05 18.27
N ASN A 269 -4.79 -16.50 18.57
CA ASN A 269 -5.84 -16.34 17.57
C ASN A 269 -5.65 -15.15 16.62
N TYR A 270 -4.94 -14.11 17.07
CA TYR A 270 -4.80 -12.86 16.34
C TYR A 270 -3.43 -12.66 15.69
N PHE A 271 -2.35 -13.23 16.21
CA PHE A 271 -1.01 -13.12 15.62
C PHE A 271 -0.81 -14.06 14.43
N PRO A 272 0.09 -13.71 13.49
CA PRO A 272 0.33 -14.50 12.28
C PRO A 272 1.09 -15.79 12.59
N HIS A 273 0.77 -16.86 11.85
CA HIS A 273 1.40 -18.17 11.99
C HIS A 273 2.06 -18.60 10.68
N ARG A 274 3.26 -19.18 10.76
CA ARG A 274 4.00 -19.66 9.58
C ARG A 274 3.25 -20.78 8.86
N VAL A 275 2.65 -21.72 9.60
CA VAL A 275 1.89 -22.84 9.01
C VAL A 275 0.63 -22.38 8.29
N LEU A 276 0.10 -21.19 8.65
CA LEU A 276 -1.01 -20.54 7.98
C LEU A 276 -0.54 -19.53 6.93
N ASN A 277 0.69 -19.62 6.44
CA ASN A 277 1.29 -18.69 5.47
C ASN A 277 1.26 -17.21 5.92
N GLY A 278 1.42 -16.97 7.23
CA GLY A 278 1.41 -15.64 7.81
C GLY A 278 0.01 -15.10 8.14
N LEU A 279 -1.05 -15.89 7.96
CA LEU A 279 -2.40 -15.59 8.45
C LEU A 279 -2.50 -15.94 9.94
N CYS A 280 -3.44 -15.33 10.66
CA CYS A 280 -3.90 -15.82 11.96
C CYS A 280 -5.11 -16.76 11.85
N PRO A 281 -5.39 -17.60 12.86
CA PRO A 281 -6.54 -18.49 12.87
C PRO A 281 -7.86 -17.77 12.59
N LEU A 282 -8.05 -16.57 13.14
CA LEU A 282 -9.27 -15.79 12.92
C LEU A 282 -9.42 -15.32 11.46
N GLU A 283 -8.30 -15.00 10.81
CA GLU A 283 -8.27 -14.64 9.39
C GLU A 283 -8.67 -15.82 8.51
N VAL A 284 -8.17 -17.02 8.81
CA VAL A 284 -8.53 -18.25 8.11
C VAL A 284 -10.02 -18.59 8.26
N VAL A 285 -10.56 -18.45 9.48
CA VAL A 285 -12.00 -18.67 9.73
C VAL A 285 -12.86 -17.67 8.95
N SER A 286 -12.44 -16.41 8.88
CA SER A 286 -13.15 -15.35 8.17
C SER A 286 -13.15 -15.58 6.65
N GLN A 287 -12.02 -16.02 6.07
CA GLN A 287 -11.92 -16.38 4.66
C GLN A 287 -12.80 -17.58 4.29
N ASN A 288 -12.83 -18.61 5.14
CA ASN A 288 -13.66 -19.82 4.92
C ASN A 288 -15.17 -19.56 5.03
N LYS A 289 -15.59 -18.50 5.71
CA LYS A 289 -17.00 -18.07 5.76
C LYS A 289 -17.39 -17.31 4.49
N GLN A 290 -16.49 -16.50 3.92
CA GLN A 290 -16.73 -15.75 2.68
C GLN A 290 -16.79 -16.65 1.43
N THR A 291 -16.00 -17.72 1.37
CA THR A 291 -16.01 -18.69 0.25
C THR A 291 -17.26 -19.58 0.20
N LYS A 292 -18.10 -19.58 1.25
CA LYS A 292 -19.37 -20.33 1.31
C LYS A 292 -20.60 -19.51 0.91
N LEU A 293 -20.45 -18.23 0.56
CA LEU A 293 -21.53 -17.45 -0.04
C LEU A 293 -21.57 -17.79 -1.54
N PRO A 294 -22.69 -18.30 -2.08
CA PRO A 294 -22.77 -18.62 -3.51
C PRO A 294 -22.68 -17.34 -4.34
N ASN A 295 -21.88 -17.41 -5.41
CA ASN A 295 -21.83 -16.41 -6.49
C ASN A 295 -23.20 -16.17 -7.13
#